data_AF-A0A973QQM7-F1
#
_entry.id   AF-A0A973QQM7-F1
#
_cell.length_a   1.000
_cell.length_b   1.000
_cell.length_c   1.000
_cell.angle_alpha   90.00
_cell.angle_beta   90.00
_cell.angle_gamma   90.00
#
_symmetry.space_group_name_H-M   'P 1'
#
loop_
_entity.id
_entity.type
_entity.pdbx_description
1 polymer ?
#
loop_
_entity_poly.entity_id
_entity_poly.type
_entity_poly.pdbx_seq_one_letter_code
_entity_poly.pdbx_strand_id
1 'polypeptide(L)'
;MNRLALSVSSAIARITESARGPYQSAVIRIGFSTTWLLFLLREFSHREELYGPGSPWSWDLAQQLIASNSAFTALMWSDGRGWFEFVYVLAVLSSVLLLLGWRTRTMSVLFMIGVLSLQNRSVFMGDGGDNVLHLMSVYLVFTRCGQVWSLDARRAERARRARARGERVSDRVGPALWAVLGFALIAVTAGGRFDGTDPTVPVILWGVWLAQAAWWLVGRRAKSGEPRILLDVVANIMHNGALFVIMTEACLIYATAGWYKIQGTRWQDGTAVYYPLHLDYFSPWPGLADLLSSSGTMVMLVTYGTVIVQVAFPFTLFNRRVKNVL
;
A
#
# COMPACT_ATOMS: atom_id res chain seq x y z
N MET A 1 -41.65 -12.44 8.12
CA MET A 1 -40.24 -12.33 7.69
C MET A 1 -39.34 -12.42 8.92
N ASN A 2 -38.37 -13.33 8.92
CA ASN A 2 -37.61 -13.70 10.12
C ASN A 2 -36.66 -12.54 10.54
N ARG A 3 -36.57 -12.17 11.83
CA ARG A 3 -35.69 -11.08 12.32
C ARG A 3 -34.23 -11.28 11.91
N LEU A 4 -33.81 -12.54 11.81
CA LEU A 4 -32.50 -12.96 11.32
C LEU A 4 -32.29 -12.60 9.84
N ALA A 5 -33.28 -12.82 8.98
CA ALA A 5 -33.23 -12.46 7.56
C ALA A 5 -33.19 -10.94 7.35
N LEU A 6 -33.93 -10.17 8.16
CA LEU A 6 -33.88 -8.70 8.14
C LEU A 6 -32.52 -8.18 8.63
N SER A 7 -31.95 -8.78 9.67
CA SER A 7 -30.62 -8.43 10.17
C SER A 7 -29.54 -8.70 9.13
N VAL A 8 -29.54 -9.89 8.51
CA VAL A 8 -28.59 -10.28 7.45
C VAL A 8 -28.76 -9.38 6.22
N SER A 9 -29.99 -9.12 5.78
CA SER A 9 -30.26 -8.21 4.66
C SER A 9 -29.75 -6.79 4.95
N SER A 10 -29.99 -6.27 6.16
CA SER A 10 -29.48 -4.97 6.59
C SER A 10 -27.95 -4.91 6.68
N ALA A 11 -27.31 -6.03 7.03
CA ALA A 11 -25.86 -6.12 7.11
C ALA A 11 -25.24 -6.15 5.71
N ILE A 12 -25.81 -6.94 4.80
CA ILE A 12 -25.42 -7.00 3.39
C ILE A 12 -25.60 -5.63 2.74
N ALA A 13 -26.77 -5.01 2.88
CA ALA A 13 -27.04 -3.67 2.35
C ALA A 13 -26.01 -2.65 2.85
N ARG A 14 -25.71 -2.65 4.16
CA ARG A 14 -24.72 -1.74 4.74
C ARG A 14 -23.30 -1.96 4.21
N ILE A 15 -22.94 -3.15 3.73
CA ILE A 15 -21.61 -3.46 3.18
C ILE A 15 -21.54 -3.12 1.69
N THR A 16 -22.65 -3.24 0.96
CA THR A 16 -22.70 -3.03 -0.49
C THR A 16 -22.98 -1.58 -0.89
N GLU A 17 -23.69 -0.83 -0.05
CA GLU A 17 -24.22 0.51 -0.37
C GLU A 17 -23.13 1.60 -0.40
N SER A 18 -22.12 1.52 0.46
CA SER A 18 -21.09 2.55 0.55
C SER A 18 -19.69 2.04 0.90
N ALA A 19 -18.70 2.79 0.42
CA ALA A 19 -17.32 2.67 0.83
C ALA A 19 -17.13 3.27 2.24
N ARG A 20 -16.64 2.46 3.18
CA ARG A 20 -16.46 2.90 4.58
C ARG A 20 -15.10 3.56 4.78
N GLY A 21 -15.00 4.41 5.78
CA GLY A 21 -13.72 5.02 6.19
C GLY A 21 -12.99 5.81 5.08
N PRO A 22 -13.65 6.77 4.38
CA PRO A 22 -13.00 7.52 3.31
C PRO A 22 -11.79 8.33 3.82
N TYR A 23 -11.88 8.90 5.03
CA TYR A 23 -10.76 9.63 5.62
C TYR A 23 -9.61 8.70 6.03
N GLN A 24 -9.92 7.55 6.65
CA GLN A 24 -8.92 6.56 7.03
C GLN A 24 -8.16 6.04 5.80
N SER A 25 -8.87 5.70 4.72
CA SER A 25 -8.23 5.26 3.48
C SER A 25 -7.40 6.37 2.81
N ALA A 26 -7.79 7.64 2.94
CA ALA A 26 -6.96 8.76 2.49
C ALA A 26 -5.70 8.95 3.35
N VAL A 27 -5.79 8.79 4.68
CA VAL A 27 -4.61 8.82 5.57
C VAL A 27 -3.66 7.69 5.23
N ILE A 28 -4.15 6.46 5.07
CA ILE A 28 -3.34 5.30 4.67
C ILE A 28 -2.62 5.59 3.34
N ARG A 29 -3.34 6.08 2.33
CA ARG A 29 -2.75 6.46 1.03
C ARG A 29 -1.64 7.49 1.20
N ILE A 30 -1.91 8.59 1.89
CA ILE A 30 -0.93 9.68 2.09
C ILE A 30 0.27 9.17 2.87
N GLY A 31 0.04 8.47 4.00
CA GLY A 31 1.10 7.94 4.85
C GLY A 31 2.04 7.01 4.08
N PHE A 32 1.54 5.91 3.50
CA PHE A 32 2.38 4.94 2.81
C PHE A 32 3.06 5.50 1.57
N SER A 33 2.37 6.33 0.77
CA SER A 33 3.02 6.99 -0.38
C SER A 33 4.07 8.01 0.02
N THR A 34 3.88 8.70 1.15
CA THR A 34 4.89 9.64 1.69
C THR A 34 6.09 8.88 2.22
N THR A 35 5.88 7.85 3.05
CA THR A 35 6.96 7.03 3.59
C THR A 35 7.82 6.43 2.48
N TRP A 36 7.18 5.81 1.49
CA TRP A 36 7.91 5.25 0.35
C TRP A 36 8.64 6.32 -0.47
N LEU A 37 8.01 7.46 -0.73
CA LEU A 37 8.65 8.58 -1.41
C LEU A 37 9.88 9.08 -0.66
N LEU A 38 9.80 9.22 0.66
CA LEU A 38 10.93 9.67 1.48
C LEU A 38 12.08 8.67 1.46
N PHE A 39 11.80 7.35 1.46
CA PHE A 39 12.84 6.34 1.27
C PHE A 39 13.56 6.51 -0.06
N LEU A 40 12.79 6.56 -1.16
CA LEU A 40 13.37 6.75 -2.50
C LEU A 40 14.17 8.07 -2.59
N LEU A 41 13.68 9.16 -2.01
CA LEU A 41 14.41 10.43 -2.05
C LEU A 41 15.69 10.39 -1.21
N ARG A 42 15.66 9.76 -0.04
CA ARG A 42 16.83 9.58 0.84
C ARG A 42 17.90 8.72 0.17
N GLU A 43 17.48 7.65 -0.48
CA GLU A 43 18.35 6.65 -1.10
C GLU A 43 18.81 7.08 -2.50
N PHE A 44 18.29 8.18 -3.04
CA PHE A 44 18.53 8.59 -4.42
C PHE A 44 20.01 8.63 -4.79
N SER A 45 20.89 9.14 -3.91
CA SER A 45 22.33 9.20 -4.17
C SER A 45 23.01 7.83 -4.25
N HIS A 46 22.49 6.82 -3.55
CA HIS A 46 23.07 5.48 -3.45
C HIS A 46 22.22 4.41 -4.15
N ARG A 47 21.19 4.80 -4.90
CA ARG A 47 20.19 3.89 -5.49
C ARG A 47 20.79 2.76 -6.33
N GLU A 48 21.87 3.05 -7.07
CA GLU A 48 22.58 2.06 -7.90
C GLU A 48 23.31 1.02 -7.04
N GLU A 49 23.88 1.42 -5.92
CA GLU A 49 24.55 0.52 -4.98
C GLU A 49 23.53 -0.34 -4.22
N LEU A 50 22.35 0.22 -3.92
CA LEU A 50 21.31 -0.46 -3.14
C LEU A 50 20.48 -1.44 -4.00
N TYR A 51 20.13 -1.05 -5.22
CA TYR A 51 19.15 -1.76 -6.06
C TYR A 51 19.61 -2.00 -7.50
N GLY A 52 20.68 -1.34 -7.93
CA GLY A 52 21.14 -1.37 -9.31
C GLY A 52 21.81 -2.69 -9.70
N PRO A 53 22.14 -2.85 -11.00
CA PRO A 53 22.83 -4.04 -11.50
C PRO A 53 24.22 -4.24 -10.86
N GLY A 54 24.89 -3.14 -10.50
CA GLY A 54 26.21 -3.13 -9.84
C GLY A 54 26.17 -3.23 -8.32
N SER A 55 25.01 -3.51 -7.72
CA SER A 55 24.87 -3.67 -6.27
C SER A 55 25.74 -4.84 -5.75
N PRO A 56 26.29 -4.75 -4.51
CA PRO A 56 26.94 -5.89 -3.86
C PRO A 56 26.05 -7.14 -3.79
N TRP A 57 24.73 -6.94 -3.70
CA TRP A 57 23.76 -7.99 -3.95
C TRP A 57 23.59 -8.17 -5.47
N SER A 58 24.50 -8.99 -6.03
CA SER A 58 24.65 -9.15 -7.48
C SER A 58 23.37 -9.62 -8.16
N TRP A 59 23.28 -9.34 -9.46
CA TRP A 59 22.17 -9.77 -10.29
C TRP A 59 21.90 -11.29 -10.19
N ASP A 60 22.95 -12.11 -10.23
CA ASP A 60 22.83 -13.57 -10.18
C ASP A 60 22.29 -14.06 -8.84
N LEU A 61 22.72 -13.46 -7.73
CA LEU A 61 22.22 -13.79 -6.40
C LEU A 61 20.74 -13.42 -6.25
N ALA A 62 20.35 -12.25 -6.75
CA ALA A 62 18.95 -11.85 -6.80
C ALA A 62 18.12 -12.81 -7.66
N GLN A 63 18.64 -13.24 -8.81
CA GLN A 63 17.98 -14.20 -9.69
C GLN A 63 17.78 -15.56 -9.00
N GLN A 64 18.79 -16.06 -8.29
CA GLN A 64 18.68 -17.32 -7.53
C GLN A 64 17.63 -17.23 -6.42
N LEU A 65 17.63 -16.12 -5.66
CA LEU A 65 16.64 -15.91 -4.60
C LEU A 65 15.23 -15.89 -5.19
N ILE A 66 15.02 -15.13 -6.27
CA ILE A 66 13.72 -14.99 -6.93
C ILE A 66 13.27 -16.31 -7.57
N ALA A 67 14.18 -17.09 -8.14
CA ALA A 67 13.85 -18.40 -8.68
C ALA A 67 13.37 -19.39 -7.60
N SER A 68 13.76 -19.19 -6.34
CA SER A 68 13.34 -20.07 -5.23
C SER A 68 12.00 -19.68 -4.59
N ASN A 69 11.59 -18.41 -4.69
CA ASN A 69 10.36 -17.91 -4.07
C ASN A 69 9.33 -17.33 -5.06
N SER A 70 9.67 -17.29 -6.35
CA SER A 70 8.85 -16.76 -7.45
C SER A 70 8.43 -15.30 -7.27
N ALA A 71 9.19 -14.50 -6.52
CA ALA A 71 8.83 -13.11 -6.21
C ALA A 71 8.80 -12.21 -7.44
N PHE A 72 7.78 -11.34 -7.54
CA PHE A 72 7.67 -10.40 -8.63
C PHE A 72 8.65 -9.23 -8.49
N THR A 73 9.44 -8.95 -9.53
CA THR A 73 10.16 -7.68 -9.68
C THR A 73 10.37 -7.33 -11.13
N ALA A 74 9.97 -6.11 -11.51
CA ALA A 74 10.23 -5.61 -12.86
C ALA A 74 11.73 -5.32 -13.09
N LEU A 75 12.52 -5.13 -12.02
CA LEU A 75 13.95 -4.86 -12.15
C LEU A 75 14.71 -6.03 -12.76
N MET A 76 14.25 -7.27 -12.57
CA MET A 76 14.91 -8.46 -13.13
C MET A 76 14.60 -8.72 -14.61
N TRP A 77 13.83 -7.85 -15.27
CA TRP A 77 13.57 -7.97 -16.70
C TRP A 77 14.75 -7.47 -17.57
N SER A 78 15.60 -6.60 -17.07
CA SER A 78 16.80 -6.17 -17.77
C SER A 78 17.84 -5.67 -16.78
N ASP A 79 19.08 -6.10 -16.96
CA ASP A 79 20.28 -5.65 -16.27
C ASP A 79 20.78 -4.28 -16.76
N GLY A 80 20.10 -3.68 -17.74
CA GLY A 80 20.46 -2.40 -18.31
C GLY A 80 20.21 -1.25 -17.32
N ARG A 81 21.21 -0.39 -17.14
CA ARG A 81 21.12 0.82 -16.31
C ARG A 81 19.91 1.71 -16.65
N GLY A 82 19.61 1.87 -17.94
CA GLY A 82 18.46 2.66 -18.39
C GLY A 82 17.11 2.08 -17.93
N TRP A 83 17.00 0.75 -17.85
CA TRP A 83 15.80 0.09 -17.33
C TRP A 83 15.65 0.29 -15.83
N PHE A 84 16.74 0.12 -15.09
CA PHE A 84 16.78 0.41 -13.66
C PHE A 84 16.31 1.84 -13.35
N GLU A 85 16.90 2.85 -13.99
CA GLU A 85 16.54 4.26 -13.78
C GLU A 85 15.08 4.53 -14.16
N PHE A 86 14.57 3.91 -15.23
CA PHE A 86 13.16 4.02 -15.61
C PHE A 86 12.23 3.50 -14.51
N VAL A 87 12.47 2.29 -13.99
CA VAL A 87 11.64 1.69 -12.93
C VAL A 87 11.73 2.52 -11.65
N TYR A 88 12.92 3.01 -11.31
CA TYR A 88 13.14 3.85 -10.12
C TYR A 88 12.38 5.18 -10.22
N VAL A 89 12.53 5.91 -11.33
CA VAL A 89 11.82 7.17 -11.57
C VAL A 89 10.31 6.93 -11.63
N LEU A 90 9.85 5.82 -12.22
CA LEU A 90 8.44 5.44 -12.22
C LEU A 90 7.92 5.22 -10.79
N ALA A 91 8.70 4.58 -9.90
CA ALA A 91 8.35 4.40 -8.50
C ALA A 91 8.23 5.76 -7.76
N VAL A 92 9.16 6.68 -7.99
CA VAL A 92 9.10 8.05 -7.43
C VAL A 92 7.87 8.79 -7.93
N LEU A 93 7.65 8.83 -9.25
CA LEU A 93 6.53 9.56 -9.87
C LEU A 93 5.17 8.98 -9.44
N SER A 94 5.03 7.65 -9.43
CA SER A 94 3.80 7.01 -8.98
C SER A 94 3.51 7.28 -7.50
N SER A 95 4.54 7.36 -6.65
CA SER A 95 4.42 7.74 -5.24
C SER A 95 3.90 9.18 -5.08
N VAL A 96 4.50 10.15 -5.79
CA VAL A 96 4.05 11.55 -5.77
C VAL A 96 2.60 11.66 -6.27
N LEU A 97 2.28 11.02 -7.39
CA LEU A 97 0.96 11.10 -7.98
C LEU A 97 -0.11 10.40 -7.12
N LEU A 98 0.23 9.29 -6.46
CA LEU A 98 -0.65 8.61 -5.51
C LEU A 98 -0.87 9.44 -4.24
N LEU A 99 0.18 10.09 -3.72
CA LEU A 99 0.11 11.01 -2.58
C LEU A 99 -0.89 12.13 -2.84
N LEU A 100 -0.74 12.81 -3.99
CA LEU A 100 -1.67 13.85 -4.46
C LEU A 100 -3.07 13.30 -4.77
N GLY A 101 -3.20 11.99 -4.91
CA GLY A 101 -4.44 11.32 -5.22
C GLY A 101 -4.90 11.58 -6.66
N TRP A 102 -3.97 11.60 -7.60
CA TRP A 102 -4.24 11.72 -9.04
C TRP A 102 -4.37 10.33 -9.67
N ARG A 103 -5.48 10.05 -10.34
CA ARG A 103 -5.75 8.74 -10.97
C ARG A 103 -5.45 7.58 -10.03
N THR A 104 -6.00 7.62 -8.82
CA THR A 104 -5.57 6.77 -7.70
C THR A 104 -5.60 5.28 -8.04
N ARG A 105 -6.57 4.83 -8.84
CA ARG A 105 -6.67 3.43 -9.30
C ARG A 105 -5.49 2.98 -10.16
N THR A 106 -5.00 3.86 -11.02
CA THR A 106 -3.85 3.58 -11.88
C THR A 106 -2.56 3.75 -11.09
N MET A 107 -2.44 4.86 -10.34
CA MET A 107 -1.23 5.14 -9.56
C MET A 107 -1.01 4.14 -8.44
N SER A 108 -2.05 3.57 -7.82
CA SER A 108 -1.89 2.51 -6.82
C SER A 108 -1.25 1.25 -7.42
N VAL A 109 -1.57 0.91 -8.66
CA VAL A 109 -0.96 -0.24 -9.36
C VAL A 109 0.51 0.05 -9.70
N LEU A 110 0.80 1.24 -10.24
CA LEU A 110 2.18 1.63 -10.53
C LEU A 110 3.03 1.73 -9.25
N PHE A 111 2.44 2.25 -8.18
CA PHE A 111 3.06 2.30 -6.86
C PHE A 111 3.37 0.89 -6.34
N MET A 112 2.41 -0.04 -6.40
CA MET A 112 2.62 -1.45 -6.05
C MET A 112 3.77 -2.05 -6.88
N ILE A 113 3.77 -1.87 -8.21
CA ILE A 113 4.87 -2.38 -9.05
C ILE A 113 6.22 -1.82 -8.60
N GLY A 114 6.30 -0.52 -8.32
CA GLY A 114 7.52 0.13 -7.82
C GLY A 114 7.99 -0.48 -6.49
N VAL A 115 7.11 -0.54 -5.49
CA VAL A 115 7.42 -1.13 -4.17
C VAL A 115 7.91 -2.56 -4.30
N LEU A 116 7.12 -3.42 -4.96
CA LEU A 116 7.45 -4.83 -5.12
C LEU A 116 8.78 -5.00 -5.87
N SER A 117 9.03 -4.19 -6.89
CA SER A 117 10.24 -4.32 -7.70
C SER A 117 11.50 -4.00 -6.93
N LEU A 118 11.53 -2.90 -6.17
CA LEU A 118 12.72 -2.51 -5.40
C LEU A 118 12.92 -3.41 -4.18
N GLN A 119 11.86 -3.72 -3.43
CA GLN A 119 11.99 -4.54 -2.22
C GLN A 119 12.37 -5.99 -2.53
N ASN A 120 11.79 -6.61 -3.57
CA ASN A 120 12.17 -7.96 -3.97
C ASN A 120 13.54 -8.03 -4.65
N ARG A 121 14.06 -6.91 -5.18
CA ARG A 121 15.41 -6.84 -5.74
C ARG A 121 16.49 -6.92 -4.66
N SER A 122 16.25 -6.34 -3.48
CA SER A 122 17.22 -6.25 -2.38
C SER A 122 16.54 -6.49 -1.02
N VAL A 123 16.12 -7.74 -0.78
CA VAL A 123 15.33 -8.14 0.41
C VAL A 123 16.03 -7.86 1.74
N PHE A 124 17.36 -7.89 1.78
CA PHE A 124 18.15 -7.68 3.00
C PHE A 124 18.31 -6.21 3.39
N MET A 125 17.89 -5.27 2.54
CA MET A 125 17.97 -3.83 2.84
C MET A 125 16.85 -3.38 3.78
N GLY A 126 15.73 -4.12 3.81
CA GLY A 126 14.55 -3.74 4.57
C GLY A 126 14.48 -4.33 5.98
N ASP A 127 13.57 -3.79 6.78
CA ASP A 127 13.19 -4.31 8.10
C ASP A 127 11.71 -4.75 8.15
N GLY A 128 11.23 -5.10 9.35
CA GLY A 128 9.84 -5.55 9.52
C GLY A 128 8.78 -4.54 9.07
N GLY A 129 9.09 -3.24 9.12
CA GLY A 129 8.23 -2.16 8.62
C GLY A 129 8.10 -2.17 7.10
N ASP A 130 9.14 -2.57 6.37
CA ASP A 130 9.11 -2.68 4.91
C ASP A 130 8.14 -3.76 4.43
N ASN A 131 8.00 -4.86 5.18
CA ASN A 131 7.00 -5.88 4.91
C ASN A 131 5.58 -5.34 5.00
N VAL A 132 5.31 -4.41 5.94
CA VAL A 132 4.01 -3.75 6.03
C VAL A 132 3.79 -2.88 4.80
N LEU A 133 4.80 -2.12 4.37
CA LEU A 133 4.71 -1.30 3.16
C LEU A 133 4.47 -2.17 1.91
N HIS A 134 5.13 -3.32 1.82
CA HIS A 134 4.95 -4.32 0.78
C HIS A 134 3.47 -4.74 0.65
N LEU A 135 2.88 -5.21 1.75
CA LEU A 135 1.48 -5.67 1.79
C LEU A 135 0.50 -4.52 1.54
N MET A 136 0.75 -3.36 2.15
CA MET A 136 -0.10 -2.18 2.01
C MET A 136 -0.12 -1.65 0.57
N SER A 137 0.99 -1.76 -0.17
CA SER A 137 1.04 -1.40 -1.58
C SER A 137 0.04 -2.22 -2.42
N VAL A 138 -0.11 -3.51 -2.10
CA VAL A 138 -1.07 -4.42 -2.74
C VAL A 138 -2.50 -4.07 -2.30
N TYR A 139 -2.74 -3.88 -1.00
CA TYR A 139 -4.07 -3.56 -0.49
C TYR A 139 -4.60 -2.24 -1.03
N LEU A 140 -3.74 -1.25 -1.22
CA LEU A 140 -4.11 0.05 -1.78
C LEU A 140 -4.77 -0.06 -3.15
N VAL A 141 -4.38 -1.04 -3.99
CA VAL A 141 -5.01 -1.31 -5.30
C VAL A 141 -6.52 -1.57 -5.17
N PHE A 142 -6.91 -2.29 -4.12
CA PHE A 142 -8.29 -2.67 -3.86
C PHE A 142 -9.07 -1.60 -3.09
N THR A 143 -8.40 -0.62 -2.49
CA THR A 143 -9.05 0.46 -1.72
C THR A 143 -9.53 1.62 -2.59
N ARG A 144 -10.68 2.21 -2.25
CA ARG A 144 -11.19 3.47 -2.79
C ARG A 144 -10.55 4.69 -2.10
N CYS A 145 -9.23 4.72 -2.02
CA CYS A 145 -8.49 5.76 -1.27
C CYS A 145 -8.48 7.16 -1.91
N GLY A 146 -9.11 7.34 -3.08
CA GLY A 146 -9.20 8.61 -3.80
C GLY A 146 -10.48 9.41 -3.55
N GLN A 147 -11.33 9.03 -2.60
CA GLN A 147 -12.65 9.68 -2.40
C GLN A 147 -12.59 11.04 -1.70
N VAL A 148 -11.59 11.25 -0.84
CA VAL A 148 -11.36 12.51 -0.11
C VAL A 148 -9.87 12.87 -0.14
N TRP A 149 -9.59 14.16 0.10
CA TRP A 149 -8.23 14.72 0.11
C TRP A 149 -7.38 14.30 -1.09
N SER A 150 -7.97 14.31 -2.29
CA SER A 150 -7.33 13.86 -3.53
C SER A 150 -7.67 14.79 -4.69
N LEU A 151 -6.80 14.82 -5.70
CA LEU A 151 -7.09 15.49 -6.98
C LEU A 151 -8.26 14.81 -7.71
N ASP A 152 -8.43 13.50 -7.56
CA ASP A 152 -9.56 12.77 -8.14
C ASP A 152 -10.90 13.16 -7.52
N ALA A 153 -10.99 13.38 -6.20
CA ALA A 153 -12.20 13.87 -5.54
C ALA A 153 -12.56 15.27 -6.03
N ARG A 154 -11.56 16.16 -6.15
CA ARG A 154 -11.73 17.49 -6.73
C ARG A 154 -12.22 17.42 -8.19
N ARG A 155 -11.66 16.51 -8.99
CA ARG A 155 -12.07 16.30 -10.39
C ARG A 155 -13.50 15.78 -10.48
N ALA A 156 -13.87 14.80 -9.63
CA ALA A 156 -15.21 14.25 -9.57
C ALA A 156 -16.24 15.32 -9.21
N GLU A 157 -15.95 16.17 -8.23
CA GLU A 157 -16.83 17.28 -7.84
C GLU A 157 -17.02 18.30 -8.96
N ARG A 158 -15.93 18.73 -9.61
CA ARG A 158 -16.01 19.62 -10.78
C ARG A 158 -16.83 19.01 -11.91
N ALA A 159 -16.66 17.71 -12.18
CA ALA A 159 -17.43 17.01 -13.20
C ALA A 159 -18.92 16.92 -12.85
N ARG A 160 -19.27 16.72 -11.57
CA ARG A 160 -20.68 16.77 -11.11
C ARG A 160 -21.29 18.14 -11.34
N ARG A 161 -20.59 19.22 -10.96
CA ARG A 161 -21.07 20.60 -11.15
C ARG A 161 -21.23 20.97 -12.62
N ALA A 162 -20.28 20.60 -13.47
CA ALA A 162 -20.36 20.81 -14.91
C ALA A 162 -21.57 20.09 -15.54
N ARG A 163 -21.80 18.82 -15.16
CA ARG A 163 -22.98 18.06 -15.61
C ARG A 163 -24.29 18.69 -15.14
N ALA A 164 -24.35 19.23 -13.92
CA ALA A 164 -25.52 19.94 -13.42
C ALA A 164 -25.82 21.22 -14.23
N ARG A 165 -24.80 21.83 -14.84
CA ARG A 165 -24.94 22.95 -15.80
C ARG A 165 -25.18 22.51 -17.25
N GLY A 166 -25.32 21.21 -17.52
CA GLY A 166 -25.47 20.68 -18.87
C GLY A 166 -24.17 20.58 -19.69
N GLU A 167 -23.01 20.88 -19.09
CA GLU A 167 -21.71 20.81 -19.77
C GLU A 167 -21.24 19.35 -19.91
N ARG A 168 -20.70 19.00 -21.08
CA ARG A 168 -20.06 17.70 -21.31
C ARG A 168 -18.59 17.74 -20.86
N VAL A 169 -18.27 17.04 -19.79
CA VAL A 169 -16.88 16.81 -19.37
C VAL A 169 -16.33 15.57 -20.06
N SER A 170 -15.36 15.76 -20.96
CA SER A 170 -14.66 14.67 -21.65
C SER A 170 -13.34 14.34 -20.95
N ASP A 171 -13.18 13.07 -20.59
CA ASP A 171 -11.94 12.57 -19.99
C ASP A 171 -11.11 11.80 -21.03
N ARG A 172 -10.03 12.42 -21.51
CA ARG A 172 -9.09 11.82 -22.49
C ARG A 172 -7.93 11.09 -21.81
N VAL A 173 -7.56 11.53 -20.61
CA VAL A 173 -6.37 11.00 -19.89
C VAL A 173 -6.62 9.57 -19.43
N GLY A 174 -7.84 9.26 -18.96
CA GLY A 174 -8.20 7.89 -18.56
C GLY A 174 -7.98 6.86 -19.67
N PRO A 175 -8.62 7.01 -20.85
CA PRO A 175 -8.40 6.12 -21.99
C PRO A 175 -6.96 6.04 -22.47
N ALA A 176 -6.23 7.16 -22.47
CA ALA A 176 -4.82 7.18 -22.87
C ALA A 176 -3.96 6.34 -21.91
N LEU A 177 -4.11 6.52 -20.59
CA LEU A 177 -3.42 5.70 -19.58
C LEU A 177 -3.78 4.23 -19.72
N TRP A 178 -5.06 3.91 -19.92
CA TRP A 178 -5.52 2.54 -20.08
C TRP A 178 -4.91 1.86 -21.33
N ALA A 179 -4.82 2.59 -22.45
CA ALA A 179 -4.24 2.07 -23.69
C ALA A 179 -2.73 1.87 -23.57
N VAL A 180 -1.99 2.85 -23.03
CA VAL A 180 -0.54 2.76 -22.83
C VAL A 180 -0.18 1.62 -21.88
N LEU A 181 -0.85 1.54 -20.73
CA LEU A 181 -0.58 0.48 -19.74
C LEU A 181 -1.06 -0.89 -20.23
N GLY A 182 -2.14 -0.95 -21.00
CA GLY A 182 -2.60 -2.18 -21.65
C GLY A 182 -1.60 -2.71 -22.66
N PHE A 183 -1.08 -1.83 -23.51
CA PHE A 183 -0.03 -2.18 -24.47
C PHE A 183 1.21 -2.70 -23.74
N ALA A 184 1.66 -2.00 -22.69
CA ALA A 184 2.79 -2.44 -21.87
C ALA A 184 2.53 -3.80 -21.22
N LEU A 185 1.35 -4.02 -20.64
CA LEU A 185 0.97 -5.29 -20.01
C LEU A 185 0.94 -6.44 -21.02
N ILE A 186 0.40 -6.22 -22.22
CA ILE A 186 0.39 -7.19 -23.30
C ILE A 186 1.83 -7.52 -23.73
N ALA A 187 2.67 -6.50 -23.95
CA ALA A 187 4.05 -6.68 -24.37
C ALA A 187 4.88 -7.47 -23.34
N VAL A 188 4.73 -7.13 -22.05
CA VAL A 188 5.38 -7.84 -20.94
C VAL A 188 4.91 -9.31 -20.87
N THR A 189 3.60 -9.54 -21.00
CA THR A 189 3.03 -10.90 -20.99
C THR A 189 3.51 -11.72 -22.19
N ALA A 190 3.44 -11.16 -23.40
CA ALA A 190 3.85 -11.83 -24.63
C ALA A 190 5.37 -12.07 -24.69
N GLY A 191 6.15 -11.21 -24.03
CA GLY A 191 7.60 -11.36 -23.89
C GLY A 191 8.05 -12.32 -22.80
N GLY A 192 7.15 -13.12 -22.20
CA GLY A 192 7.50 -14.12 -21.17
C GLY A 192 8.03 -13.53 -19.86
N ARG A 193 7.81 -12.24 -19.60
CA ARG A 193 8.41 -11.55 -18.44
C ARG A 193 7.77 -11.91 -17.10
N PHE A 194 6.64 -12.62 -17.13
CA PHE A 194 5.98 -13.18 -15.96
C PHE A 194 6.27 -14.67 -15.77
N ASP A 195 7.05 -15.30 -16.66
CA ASP A 195 7.37 -16.71 -16.56
C ASP A 195 8.16 -16.99 -15.29
N GLY A 196 7.73 -18.00 -14.51
CA GLY A 196 8.34 -18.32 -13.21
C GLY A 196 8.01 -17.34 -12.08
N THR A 197 7.21 -16.30 -12.32
CA THR A 197 6.73 -15.40 -11.27
C THR A 197 5.42 -15.90 -10.68
N ASP A 198 5.21 -15.67 -9.37
CA ASP A 198 3.95 -15.95 -8.71
C ASP A 198 2.76 -15.29 -9.45
N PRO A 199 1.67 -16.03 -9.71
CA PRO A 199 0.58 -15.55 -10.54
C PRO A 199 -0.23 -14.42 -9.91
N THR A 200 -0.06 -14.14 -8.62
CA THR A 200 -0.83 -13.11 -7.89
C THR A 200 -0.68 -11.74 -8.55
N VAL A 201 0.54 -11.28 -8.84
CA VAL A 201 0.76 -9.95 -9.44
C VAL A 201 0.20 -9.88 -10.86
N PRO A 202 0.53 -10.80 -11.79
CA PRO A 202 -0.07 -10.81 -13.14
C PRO A 202 -1.60 -10.82 -13.12
N VAL A 203 -2.21 -11.62 -12.26
CA VAL A 203 -3.68 -11.68 -12.11
C VAL A 203 -4.26 -10.35 -11.64
N ILE A 204 -3.60 -9.67 -10.69
CA ILE A 204 -4.00 -8.34 -10.26
C ILE A 204 -3.91 -7.33 -11.41
N LEU A 205 -2.80 -7.32 -12.16
CA LEU A 205 -2.58 -6.39 -13.26
C LEU A 205 -3.64 -6.56 -14.36
N TRP A 206 -3.85 -7.78 -14.83
CA TRP A 206 -4.87 -8.10 -15.83
C TRP A 206 -6.28 -7.85 -15.31
N GLY A 207 -6.57 -8.26 -14.08
CA GLY A 207 -7.87 -8.05 -13.44
C GLY A 207 -8.25 -6.58 -13.32
N VAL A 208 -7.32 -5.72 -12.87
CA VAL A 208 -7.56 -4.28 -12.77
C VAL A 208 -7.71 -3.64 -14.16
N TRP A 209 -6.89 -4.04 -15.13
CA TRP A 209 -6.96 -3.50 -16.50
C TRP A 209 -8.30 -3.83 -17.17
N LEU A 210 -8.76 -5.08 -17.07
CA LEU A 210 -10.05 -5.54 -17.58
C LEU A 210 -11.22 -4.88 -16.83
N ALA A 211 -11.13 -4.75 -15.50
CA ALA A 211 -12.16 -4.08 -14.70
C ALA A 211 -12.32 -2.60 -15.11
N GLN A 212 -11.21 -1.90 -15.39
CA GLN A 212 -11.27 -0.52 -15.90
C GLN A 212 -11.92 -0.44 -17.29
N ALA A 213 -11.62 -1.40 -18.17
CA ALA A 213 -12.24 -1.50 -19.49
C ALA A 213 -13.77 -1.71 -19.38
N ALA A 214 -14.19 -2.66 -18.54
CA ALA A 214 -15.58 -2.95 -18.26
C ALA A 214 -16.31 -1.71 -17.69
N TRP A 215 -15.69 -1.01 -16.74
CA TRP A 215 -16.24 0.21 -16.15
C TRP A 215 -16.46 1.30 -17.19
N TRP A 216 -15.48 1.52 -18.06
CA TRP A 216 -15.58 2.51 -19.12
C TRP A 216 -16.65 2.14 -20.16
N LEU A 217 -16.72 0.86 -20.53
CA LEU A 217 -17.68 0.35 -21.51
C LEU A 217 -19.12 0.50 -21.00
N VAL A 218 -19.37 0.09 -19.75
CA VAL A 218 -20.66 0.28 -19.08
C VAL A 218 -21.01 1.76 -18.99
N GLY A 219 -20.05 2.61 -18.63
CA GLY A 219 -20.26 4.06 -18.57
C GLY A 219 -20.61 4.73 -19.90
N ARG A 220 -20.23 4.14 -21.04
CA ARG A 220 -20.54 4.66 -22.39
C ARG A 220 -21.77 4.03 -23.04
N ARG A 221 -21.99 2.73 -22.83
CA ARG A 221 -22.98 1.95 -23.60
C ARG A 221 -24.25 1.60 -22.81
N ALA A 222 -24.21 1.61 -21.48
CA ALA A 222 -25.38 1.23 -20.70
C ALA A 222 -26.49 2.27 -20.85
N LYS A 223 -27.64 1.82 -21.37
CA LYS A 223 -28.86 2.63 -21.46
C LYS A 223 -29.58 2.72 -20.11
N SER A 224 -29.42 1.72 -19.25
CA SER A 224 -29.94 1.66 -17.88
C SER A 224 -28.83 1.88 -16.84
N GLY A 225 -29.20 2.34 -15.64
CA GLY A 225 -28.26 2.57 -14.54
C GLY A 225 -27.80 1.30 -13.80
N GLU A 226 -28.53 0.19 -13.95
CA GLU A 226 -28.33 -1.07 -13.20
C GLU A 226 -26.91 -1.65 -13.34
N PRO A 227 -26.29 -1.75 -14.54
CA PRO A 227 -24.96 -2.34 -14.65
C PRO A 227 -23.89 -1.51 -13.93
N ARG A 228 -24.09 -0.19 -13.85
CA ARG A 228 -23.20 0.70 -13.12
C ARG A 228 -23.34 0.53 -11.61
N ILE A 229 -24.56 0.34 -11.12
CA ILE A 229 -24.83 0.04 -9.72
C ILE A 229 -24.14 -1.26 -9.31
N LEU A 230 -24.23 -2.31 -10.14
CA LEU A 230 -23.56 -3.59 -9.86
C LEU A 230 -22.04 -3.43 -9.74
N LEU A 231 -21.41 -2.72 -10.68
CA LEU A 231 -19.98 -2.45 -10.62
C LEU A 231 -19.60 -1.63 -9.36
N ASP A 232 -20.44 -0.67 -8.98
CA ASP A 232 -20.24 0.10 -7.76
C ASP A 232 -20.34 -0.77 -6.50
N VAL A 233 -21.32 -1.68 -6.44
CA VAL A 233 -21.46 -2.66 -5.35
C VAL A 233 -20.22 -3.55 -5.24
N VAL A 234 -19.75 -4.13 -6.36
CA VAL A 234 -18.53 -4.96 -6.36
C VAL A 234 -17.34 -4.17 -5.85
N ALA A 235 -17.14 -2.95 -6.33
CA ALA A 235 -16.01 -2.13 -5.91
C ALA A 235 -16.17 -1.55 -4.49
N ASN A 236 -17.37 -1.51 -3.91
CA ASN A 236 -17.58 -1.22 -2.49
C ASN A 236 -17.22 -2.45 -1.62
N ILE A 237 -17.64 -3.65 -2.03
CA ILE A 237 -17.29 -4.91 -1.35
C ILE A 237 -15.78 -5.09 -1.32
N MET A 238 -15.09 -4.94 -2.46
CA MET A 238 -13.63 -5.06 -2.55
C MET A 238 -12.92 -4.08 -1.63
N HIS A 239 -13.37 -2.83 -1.59
CA HIS A 239 -12.77 -1.82 -0.73
C HIS A 239 -13.02 -2.09 0.76
N ASN A 240 -14.25 -2.44 1.14
CA ASN A 240 -14.60 -2.72 2.53
C ASN A 240 -13.90 -4.00 3.01
N GLY A 241 -13.76 -5.01 2.15
CA GLY A 241 -12.96 -6.21 2.40
C GLY A 241 -11.47 -5.88 2.60
N ALA A 242 -10.89 -5.07 1.71
CA ALA A 242 -9.50 -4.64 1.86
C ALA A 242 -9.27 -3.86 3.17
N LEU A 243 -10.18 -2.96 3.56
CA LEU A 243 -10.10 -2.27 4.84
C LEU A 243 -10.19 -3.23 6.03
N PHE A 244 -11.06 -4.24 5.96
CA PHE A 244 -11.15 -5.26 7.00
C PHE A 244 -9.85 -6.06 7.13
N VAL A 245 -9.24 -6.44 6.01
CA VAL A 245 -7.93 -7.11 5.98
C VAL A 245 -6.86 -6.22 6.61
N ILE A 246 -6.75 -4.95 6.20
CA ILE A 246 -5.81 -3.98 6.77
C ILE A 246 -5.98 -3.86 8.29
N MET A 247 -7.22 -3.74 8.77
CA MET A 247 -7.49 -3.64 10.21
C MET A 247 -7.10 -4.92 10.96
N THR A 248 -7.43 -6.07 10.39
CA THR A 248 -7.12 -7.38 10.99
C THR A 248 -5.62 -7.60 11.05
N GLU A 249 -4.91 -7.30 9.96
CA GLU A 249 -3.47 -7.39 9.88
C GLU A 249 -2.80 -6.45 10.90
N ALA A 250 -3.22 -5.18 10.97
CA ALA A 250 -2.69 -4.26 11.97
C ALA A 250 -2.87 -4.80 13.39
N CYS A 251 -4.06 -5.31 13.73
CA CYS A 251 -4.31 -5.96 15.02
C CYS A 251 -3.36 -7.15 15.26
N LEU A 252 -3.15 -8.01 14.26
CA LEU A 252 -2.28 -9.17 14.39
C LEU A 252 -0.81 -8.76 14.55
N ILE A 253 -0.32 -7.78 13.78
CA ILE A 253 1.04 -7.27 13.90
C ILE A 253 1.28 -6.73 15.30
N TYR A 254 0.41 -5.85 15.79
CA TYR A 254 0.58 -5.26 17.12
C TYR A 254 0.42 -6.29 18.25
N ALA A 255 -0.57 -7.19 18.15
CA ALA A 255 -0.80 -8.23 19.15
C ALA A 255 0.40 -9.19 19.25
N THR A 256 0.85 -9.72 18.11
CA THR A 256 1.98 -10.67 18.06
C THR A 256 3.26 -9.98 18.48
N ALA A 257 3.54 -8.76 17.99
CA ALA A 257 4.71 -7.99 18.40
C ALA A 257 4.74 -7.72 19.91
N GLY A 258 3.60 -7.38 20.52
CA GLY A 258 3.49 -7.21 21.97
C GLY A 258 3.71 -8.51 22.74
N TRP A 259 3.09 -9.60 22.29
CA TRP A 259 3.21 -10.91 22.93
C TRP A 259 4.62 -11.52 22.85
N TYR A 260 5.32 -11.30 21.73
CA TYR A 260 6.72 -11.67 21.59
C TYR A 260 7.62 -10.86 22.53
N LYS A 261 7.34 -9.56 22.71
CA LYS A 261 8.11 -8.71 23.64
C LYS A 261 7.95 -9.15 25.09
N ILE A 262 6.74 -9.52 25.52
CA ILE A 262 6.49 -10.02 26.90
C ILE A 262 7.40 -11.21 27.26
N GLN A 263 7.73 -12.06 26.28
CA GLN A 263 8.57 -13.24 26.49
C GLN A 263 10.08 -12.94 26.51
N GLY A 264 10.51 -11.75 26.08
CA GLY A 264 11.91 -11.39 25.98
C GLY A 264 12.47 -10.83 27.29
N THR A 265 13.58 -11.39 27.78
CA THR A 265 14.23 -10.96 29.04
C THR A 265 14.55 -9.47 29.06
N ARG A 266 15.06 -8.90 27.96
CA ARG A 266 15.33 -7.46 27.84
C ARG A 266 14.09 -6.57 28.04
N TRP A 267 12.93 -7.05 27.63
CA TRP A 267 11.67 -6.33 27.81
C TRP A 267 11.15 -6.47 29.24
N GLN A 268 11.32 -7.65 29.83
CA GLN A 268 10.97 -7.91 31.24
C GLN A 268 11.83 -7.09 32.21
N ASP A 269 13.12 -6.96 31.92
CA ASP A 269 14.06 -6.17 32.73
C ASP A 269 14.00 -4.66 32.45
N GLY A 270 13.12 -4.21 31.54
CA GLY A 270 12.92 -2.79 31.22
C GLY A 270 14.06 -2.12 30.44
N THR A 271 14.95 -2.89 29.82
CA THR A 271 16.16 -2.39 29.14
C THR A 271 16.10 -2.47 27.61
N ALA A 272 15.05 -3.07 27.03
CA ALA A 272 15.02 -3.40 25.61
C ALA A 272 15.25 -2.20 24.67
N VAL A 273 14.71 -1.02 25.00
CA VAL A 273 14.84 0.18 24.15
C VAL A 273 16.26 0.76 24.19
N TYR A 274 17.06 0.47 25.21
CA TYR A 274 18.44 0.96 25.32
C TYR A 274 19.32 0.47 24.17
N TYR A 275 19.22 -0.80 23.78
CA TYR A 275 20.13 -1.43 22.82
C TYR A 275 19.99 -0.84 21.40
N PRO A 276 18.79 -0.72 20.81
CA PRO A 276 18.64 -0.12 19.48
C PRO A 276 19.09 1.34 19.44
N LEU A 277 18.92 2.11 20.51
CA LEU A 277 19.35 3.51 20.58
C LEU A 277 20.88 3.69 20.50
N HIS A 278 21.65 2.63 20.79
CA HIS A 278 23.11 2.60 20.68
C HIS A 278 23.61 1.92 19.40
N LEU A 279 22.71 1.57 18.49
CA LEU A 279 23.08 1.13 17.15
C LEU A 279 23.00 2.34 16.21
N ASP A 280 24.12 2.69 15.57
CA ASP A 280 24.20 3.82 14.62
C ASP A 280 23.10 3.75 13.55
N TYR A 281 22.76 2.53 13.12
CA TYR A 281 21.70 2.28 12.14
C TYR A 281 20.30 2.71 12.62
N PHE A 282 19.99 2.55 13.91
CA PHE A 282 18.66 2.81 14.49
C PHE A 282 18.60 4.12 15.30
N SER A 283 19.66 4.94 15.25
CA SER A 283 19.76 6.21 15.98
C SER A 283 19.89 7.40 15.02
N PRO A 284 18.81 7.80 14.33
CA PRO A 284 18.85 8.91 13.38
C PRO A 284 19.13 10.26 14.05
N TRP A 285 18.87 10.36 15.36
CA TRP A 285 19.12 11.56 16.17
C TRP A 285 19.94 11.20 17.42
N PRO A 286 21.27 11.07 17.30
CA PRO A 286 22.12 10.59 18.38
C PRO A 286 21.97 11.38 19.68
N GLY A 287 21.89 12.71 19.62
CA GLY A 287 21.70 13.53 20.82
C GLY A 287 20.38 13.28 21.57
N LEU A 288 19.31 12.89 20.86
CA LEU A 288 18.05 12.50 21.52
C LEU A 288 18.16 11.10 22.11
N ALA A 289 18.83 10.18 21.42
CA ALA A 289 19.09 8.83 21.91
C ALA A 289 19.94 8.86 23.19
N ASP A 290 20.97 9.70 23.23
CA ASP A 290 21.82 9.91 24.41
C ASP A 290 21.02 10.49 25.58
N LEU A 291 20.17 11.51 25.33
CA LEU A 291 19.31 12.12 26.35
C LEU A 291 18.27 11.12 26.91
N LEU A 292 17.67 10.29 26.05
CA LEU A 292 16.75 9.24 26.50
C LEU A 292 17.49 8.18 27.32
N SER A 293 18.69 7.82 26.89
CA SER A 293 19.52 6.79 27.53
C SER A 293 20.21 7.27 28.80
N SER A 294 20.28 8.58 29.05
CA SER A 294 20.86 9.16 30.26
C SER A 294 20.03 8.90 31.52
N SER A 295 18.78 8.43 31.38
CA SER A 295 17.89 8.08 32.49
C SER A 295 17.37 6.65 32.34
N GLY A 296 17.83 5.75 33.22
CA GLY A 296 17.34 4.37 33.27
C GLY A 296 15.82 4.29 33.50
N THR A 297 15.25 5.21 34.28
CA THR A 297 13.80 5.30 34.48
C THR A 297 13.07 5.65 33.18
N MET A 298 13.61 6.56 32.38
CA MET A 298 13.01 6.93 31.10
C MET A 298 13.04 5.77 30.11
N VAL A 299 14.17 5.08 30.00
CA VAL A 299 14.32 3.84 29.20
C VAL A 299 13.31 2.78 29.63
N MET A 300 13.17 2.55 30.94
CA MET A 300 12.22 1.59 31.50
C MET A 300 10.77 1.96 31.15
N LEU A 301 10.38 3.22 31.33
CA LEU A 301 9.04 3.71 31.01
C LEU A 301 8.71 3.55 29.52
N VAL A 302 9.65 3.89 28.63
CA VAL A 302 9.45 3.72 27.18
C VAL A 302 9.40 2.24 26.81
N THR A 303 10.23 1.40 27.43
CA THR A 303 10.24 -0.05 27.20
C THR A 303 8.89 -0.68 27.56
N TYR A 304 8.40 -0.48 28.78
CA TYR A 304 7.09 -1.02 29.19
C TYR A 304 5.93 -0.33 28.49
N GLY A 305 6.00 0.99 28.29
CA GLY A 305 4.98 1.75 27.57
C GLY A 305 4.76 1.21 26.16
N THR A 306 5.84 0.87 25.45
CA THR A 306 5.77 0.23 24.13
C THR A 306 5.00 -1.09 24.18
N VAL A 307 5.29 -1.97 25.15
CA VAL A 307 4.58 -3.26 25.29
C VAL A 307 3.10 -3.04 25.61
N ILE A 308 2.79 -2.15 26.56
CA ILE A 308 1.42 -1.83 26.95
C ILE A 308 0.61 -1.34 25.74
N VAL A 309 1.15 -0.39 24.97
CA VAL A 309 0.49 0.14 23.77
C VAL A 309 0.25 -0.96 22.75
N GLN A 310 1.26 -1.79 22.45
CA GLN A 310 1.14 -2.84 21.43
C GLN A 310 0.14 -3.93 21.82
N VAL A 311 0.13 -4.33 23.09
CA VAL A 311 -0.83 -5.33 23.60
C VAL A 311 -2.24 -4.75 23.73
N ALA A 312 -2.38 -3.48 24.12
CA ALA A 312 -3.67 -2.82 24.27
C ALA A 312 -4.32 -2.43 22.92
N PHE A 313 -3.51 -2.24 21.87
CA PHE A 313 -3.99 -1.74 20.56
C PHE A 313 -5.17 -2.54 19.99
N PRO A 314 -5.13 -3.89 19.88
CA PRO A 314 -6.26 -4.65 19.36
C PRO A 314 -7.55 -4.43 20.17
N PHE A 315 -7.45 -4.44 21.50
CA PHE A 315 -8.62 -4.31 22.39
C PHE A 315 -9.25 -2.92 22.33
N THR A 316 -8.44 -1.89 22.13
CA THR A 316 -8.90 -0.50 22.11
C THR A 316 -9.47 -0.11 20.75
N LEU A 317 -8.98 -0.71 19.66
CA LEU A 317 -9.56 -0.54 18.32
C LEU A 317 -11.04 -0.96 18.25
N PHE A 318 -11.43 -2.01 18.99
CA PHE A 318 -12.82 -2.47 19.05
C PHE A 318 -13.72 -1.61 19.94
N ASN A 319 -13.16 -0.75 20.78
CA ASN A 319 -13.91 0.10 21.69
C ASN A 319 -14.06 1.52 21.13
N ARG A 320 -15.29 1.91 20.74
CA ARG A 320 -15.59 3.23 20.16
C ARG A 320 -15.17 4.43 21.04
N ARG A 321 -15.05 4.27 22.37
CA ARG A 321 -14.65 5.34 23.29
C ARG A 321 -13.14 5.44 23.48
N VAL A 322 -12.44 4.30 23.42
CA VAL A 322 -11.00 4.21 23.77
C VAL A 322 -10.11 4.28 22.53
N LYS A 323 -10.66 3.99 21.34
CA LYS A 323 -9.92 4.01 20.07
C LYS A 323 -9.22 5.32 19.68
N ASN A 324 -9.54 6.44 20.35
CA ASN A 324 -8.95 7.77 20.07
C ASN A 324 -8.00 8.23 21.20
N VAL A 325 -7.81 7.42 22.25
CA VAL A 325 -7.02 7.76 23.44
C VAL A 325 -5.61 7.17 23.37
N LEU A 326 -5.44 6.08 22.62
CA LEU A 326 -4.15 5.50 22.22
C LEU A 326 -3.69 6.10 20.90
#